data_AF-W7C1V6-F1
#
_entry.id   AF-W7C1V6-F1
#
_cell.length_a   1.000
_cell.length_b   1.000
_cell.length_c   1.000
_cell.angle_alpha   90.00
_cell.angle_beta   90.00
_cell.angle_gamma   90.00
#
_symmetry.space_group_name_H-M   'P 1'
#
loop_
_entity.id
_entity.type
_entity.pdbx_description
1 polymer ?
#
loop_
_entity_poly.entity_id
_entity_poly.type
_entity_poly.pdbx_seq_one_letter_code
_entity_poly.pdbx_strand_id
1 'polypeptide(L)'
;MRFIFAYLTVFILGIFSVIGMEAIMYGEITYQLVFAAILFAAPLILVGTTIAEMFYGFSKNATAKRFIVCGFLFGVIATVIITSILQLISAIMVILISLLGGVMCAILAWIFFAIRGGQKASGKAATSTKSNT
;
A
#
# COMPACT_ATOMS: atom_id res chain seq x y z
N MET A 1 2.49 -19.04 -3.91
CA MET A 1 3.92 -18.67 -3.78
C MET A 1 4.19 -17.20 -4.11
N ARG A 2 4.12 -16.73 -5.37
CA ARG A 2 4.46 -15.32 -5.72
C ARG A 2 3.66 -14.26 -4.96
N PHE A 3 2.39 -14.52 -4.66
CA PHE A 3 1.57 -13.64 -3.82
C PHE A 3 2.14 -13.47 -2.42
N ILE A 4 2.49 -14.58 -1.76
CA ILE A 4 3.06 -14.59 -0.39
C ILE A 4 4.37 -13.80 -0.37
N PHE A 5 5.22 -13.97 -1.39
CA PHE A 5 6.46 -13.19 -1.50
C PHE A 5 6.21 -11.70 -1.73
N ALA A 6 5.29 -11.33 -2.62
CA ALA A 6 4.93 -9.93 -2.86
C ALA A 6 4.35 -9.29 -1.59
N TYR A 7 3.46 -10.02 -0.90
CA TYR A 7 2.88 -9.62 0.37
C TYR A 7 3.94 -9.40 1.44
N LEU A 8 4.80 -10.39 1.70
CA LEU A 8 5.82 -10.32 2.74
C LEU A 8 6.84 -9.20 2.46
N THR A 9 7.23 -9.01 1.20
CA THR A 9 8.14 -7.94 0.78
C THR A 9 7.53 -6.57 1.06
N VAL A 10 6.28 -6.37 0.62
CA VAL A 10 5.58 -5.09 0.82
C VAL A 10 5.26 -4.85 2.30
N PHE A 11 5.01 -5.91 3.06
CA PHE A 11 4.82 -5.85 4.50
C PHE A 11 6.07 -5.32 5.21
N ILE A 12 7.23 -5.92 4.95
CA ILE A 12 8.50 -5.49 5.55
C ILE A 12 8.86 -4.06 5.12
N LEU A 13 8.76 -3.75 3.83
CA LEU A 13 9.04 -2.40 3.31
C LEU A 13 8.05 -1.35 3.85
N GLY A 14 6.80 -1.75 4.08
CA GLY A 14 5.78 -0.89 4.66
C GLY A 14 6.06 -0.57 6.13
N ILE A 15 6.51 -1.55 6.93
CA ILE A 15 6.98 -1.30 8.30
C ILE A 15 8.12 -0.28 8.29
N PHE A 16 9.15 -0.48 7.46
CA PHE A 16 10.25 0.49 7.34
C PHE A 16 9.78 1.86 6.86
N SER A 17 8.76 1.90 5.99
CA SER A 17 8.20 3.16 5.50
C SER A 17 7.53 3.94 6.62
N VAL A 18 6.73 3.27 7.46
CA VAL A 18 6.06 3.90 8.61
C VAL A 18 7.07 4.34 9.66
N ILE A 19 8.06 3.50 9.99
CA ILE A 19 9.16 3.86 10.90
C ILE A 19 9.92 5.09 10.36
N GLY A 20 10.17 5.14 9.04
CA GLY A 20 10.81 6.29 8.40
C GLY A 20 9.99 7.57 8.51
N MET A 21 8.67 7.50 8.32
CA MET A 21 7.79 8.65 8.52
C MET A 21 7.77 9.10 9.99
N GLU A 22 7.69 8.16 10.93
CA GLU A 22 7.74 8.47 12.36
C GLU A 22 9.06 9.12 12.77
N ALA A 23 10.19 8.63 12.24
CA ALA A 23 11.50 9.24 12.49
C ALA A 23 11.56 10.70 12.01
N ILE A 24 10.95 11.00 10.85
CA ILE A 24 10.85 12.38 10.33
C ILE A 24 9.94 13.25 11.20
N MET A 25 8.85 12.68 11.72
CA MET A 25 7.85 13.41 12.51
C MET A 25 8.31 13.72 13.93
N TYR A 26 8.96 12.78 14.59
CA TYR A 26 9.22 12.83 16.03
C TYR A 26 10.70 12.95 16.39
N GLY A 27 11.62 12.74 15.44
CA GLY A 27 13.07 12.83 15.63
C GLY A 27 13.67 11.70 16.47
N GLU A 28 12.97 11.22 17.49
CA GLU A 28 13.35 10.10 18.34
C GLU A 28 12.51 8.85 18.04
N ILE A 29 13.17 7.75 17.66
CA ILE A 29 12.52 6.46 17.47
C ILE A 29 12.42 5.77 18.84
N THR A 30 11.24 5.86 19.47
CA THR A 30 10.97 5.09 20.69
C THR A 30 10.41 3.71 20.36
N TYR A 31 10.58 2.75 21.27
CA TYR A 31 10.02 1.40 21.09
C TYR A 31 8.49 1.42 20.92
N GLN A 32 7.79 2.36 21.56
CA GLN A 32 6.34 2.49 21.45
C GLN A 32 5.90 2.92 20.04
N LEU A 33 6.62 3.86 19.43
CA LEU A 33 6.42 4.30 18.05
C LEU A 33 6.64 3.14 17.08
N VAL A 34 7.74 2.40 17.24
CA VAL A 34 8.01 1.20 16.40
C VAL A 34 6.89 0.16 16.52
N PHE A 35 6.38 -0.11 17.72
CA PHE A 35 5.26 -1.04 17.90
C PHE A 35 3.96 -0.51 17.29
N ALA A 36 3.68 0.79 17.42
CA ALA A 36 2.54 1.44 16.77
C ALA A 36 2.64 1.34 15.24
N ALA A 37 3.81 1.61 14.67
CA ALA A 37 4.08 1.47 13.25
C ALA A 37 3.76 0.06 12.73
N ILE A 38 4.19 -0.97 13.45
CA ILE A 38 3.91 -2.38 13.09
C ILE A 38 2.40 -2.67 13.17
N LEU A 39 1.75 -2.22 14.24
CA LEU A 39 0.31 -2.39 14.48
C LEU A 39 -0.55 -1.72 13.39
N PHE A 40 -0.14 -0.56 12.88
CA PHE A 40 -0.85 0.14 11.81
C PHE A 40 -0.49 -0.41 10.41
N ALA A 41 0.77 -0.77 10.17
CA ALA A 41 1.23 -1.26 8.87
C ALA A 41 0.60 -2.61 8.49
N ALA A 42 0.46 -3.54 9.44
CA ALA A 42 -0.11 -4.86 9.18
C ALA A 42 -1.53 -4.85 8.58
N PRO A 43 -2.54 -4.23 9.21
CA PRO A 43 -3.88 -4.17 8.66
C PRO A 43 -3.95 -3.32 7.38
N LEU A 44 -3.19 -2.23 7.27
CA LEU A 44 -3.17 -1.40 6.06
C LEU A 44 -2.66 -2.17 4.84
N ILE A 45 -1.58 -2.92 5.02
CA ILE A 45 -0.96 -3.71 3.95
C ILE A 45 -1.83 -4.92 3.64
N LEU A 46 -2.43 -5.58 4.64
CA LEU A 46 -3.37 -6.67 4.42
C LEU A 46 -4.61 -6.21 3.64
N VAL A 47 -5.25 -5.10 4.04
CA VAL A 47 -6.40 -4.54 3.33
C VAL A 47 -6.00 -4.09 1.93
N GLY A 48 -4.90 -3.34 1.79
CA GLY A 48 -4.40 -2.87 0.50
C GLY A 48 -4.05 -3.99 -0.46
N THR A 49 -3.39 -5.05 0.01
CA THR A 49 -3.03 -6.22 -0.80
C THR A 49 -4.24 -7.11 -1.15
N THR A 50 -5.26 -7.15 -0.29
CA THR A 50 -6.51 -7.88 -0.55
C THR A 50 -7.39 -7.14 -1.56
N ILE A 51 -7.52 -5.82 -1.45
CA ILE A 51 -8.19 -4.99 -2.47
C ILE A 51 -7.45 -5.10 -3.79
N ALA A 52 -6.13 -4.99 -3.76
CA ALA A 52 -5.27 -5.23 -4.91
C ALA A 52 -5.53 -6.59 -5.54
N GLU A 53 -5.61 -7.65 -4.75
CA GLU A 53 -5.92 -9.01 -5.22
C GLU A 53 -7.31 -9.13 -5.83
N MET A 54 -8.33 -8.52 -5.23
CA MET A 54 -9.67 -8.50 -5.82
C MET A 54 -9.66 -7.78 -7.17
N PHE A 55 -8.99 -6.63 -7.27
CA PHE A 55 -8.88 -5.91 -8.54
C PHE A 55 -8.00 -6.65 -9.57
N TYR A 56 -6.91 -7.30 -9.16
CA TYR A 56 -6.00 -8.01 -10.08
C TYR A 56 -6.51 -9.39 -10.50
N GLY A 57 -7.08 -10.11 -9.54
CA GLY A 57 -7.59 -11.47 -9.70
C GLY A 57 -8.85 -11.51 -10.54
N PHE A 58 -9.70 -10.47 -10.46
CA PHE A 58 -11.00 -10.44 -11.15
C PHE A 58 -11.12 -9.42 -12.30
N SER A 59 -10.26 -8.38 -12.39
CA SER A 59 -10.42 -7.35 -13.43
C SER A 59 -9.54 -7.59 -14.66
N LYS A 60 -10.17 -7.65 -15.85
CA LYS A 60 -9.48 -7.67 -17.15
C LYS A 60 -8.70 -6.37 -17.46
N ASN A 61 -8.95 -5.31 -16.70
CA ASN A 61 -8.44 -3.95 -16.95
C ASN A 61 -7.46 -3.47 -15.87
N ALA A 62 -6.80 -4.39 -15.17
CA ALA A 62 -5.82 -4.07 -14.14
C ALA A 62 -4.55 -3.45 -14.76
N THR A 63 -4.48 -2.11 -14.77
CA THR A 63 -3.34 -1.36 -15.30
C THR A 63 -2.43 -0.84 -14.18
N ALA A 64 -1.13 -0.78 -14.43
CA ALA A 64 -0.14 -0.29 -13.47
C ALA A 64 -0.47 1.13 -12.98
N LYS A 65 -0.93 2.01 -13.87
CA LYS A 65 -1.31 3.39 -13.53
C LYS A 65 -2.43 3.43 -12.50
N ARG A 66 -3.51 2.67 -12.70
CA ARG A 66 -4.62 2.60 -11.73
C ARG A 66 -4.16 2.06 -10.39
N PHE A 67 -3.27 1.07 -10.40
CA PHE A 67 -2.75 0.47 -9.18
C PHE A 67 -1.93 1.47 -8.35
N ILE A 68 -1.07 2.24 -9.00
CA ILE A 68 -0.26 3.29 -8.37
C ILE A 68 -1.15 4.41 -7.83
N VAL A 69 -2.14 4.86 -8.60
CA VAL A 69 -3.07 5.93 -8.18
C VAL A 69 -3.95 5.47 -7.00
N CYS A 70 -4.46 4.24 -7.03
CA CYS A 70 -5.21 3.68 -5.90
C CYS A 70 -4.33 3.54 -4.65
N GLY A 71 -3.08 3.08 -4.81
CA GLY A 71 -2.10 3.01 -3.72
C GLY A 71 -1.82 4.39 -3.13
N PHE A 72 -1.65 5.41 -3.96
CA PHE A 72 -1.47 6.79 -3.53
C PHE A 72 -2.66 7.31 -2.73
N LEU A 73 -3.88 7.22 -3.29
CA LEU A 73 -5.10 7.69 -2.63
C LEU A 73 -5.34 6.98 -1.30
N PHE A 74 -5.15 5.65 -1.29
CA PHE A 74 -5.25 4.86 -0.06
C PHE A 74 -4.23 5.32 0.99
N GLY A 75 -2.97 5.53 0.60
CA GLY A 75 -1.93 6.01 1.50
C GLY A 75 -2.22 7.39 2.07
N VAL A 76 -2.71 8.33 1.25
CA VAL A 76 -3.11 9.67 1.71
C VAL A 76 -4.24 9.56 2.73
N ILE A 77 -5.32 8.84 2.40
CA ILE A 77 -6.49 8.72 3.27
C ILE A 77 -6.12 8.02 4.60
N ALA A 78 -5.37 6.92 4.53
CA ALA A 78 -4.92 6.20 5.71
C ALA A 78 -4.07 7.09 6.63
N THR A 79 -3.14 7.84 6.05
CA THR A 79 -2.25 8.73 6.81
C THR A 79 -3.04 9.86 7.46
N VAL A 80 -4.02 10.46 6.76
CA VAL A 80 -4.92 11.47 7.35
C VAL A 80 -5.70 10.88 8.52
N ILE A 81 -6.26 9.68 8.39
CA ILE A 81 -7.03 9.04 9.47
C ILE A 81 -6.14 8.78 10.69
N ILE A 82 -4.95 8.19 10.49
CA ILE A 82 -4.03 7.87 11.58
C ILE A 82 -3.56 9.15 12.29
N THR A 83 -3.13 10.15 11.54
CA THR A 83 -2.68 11.43 12.11
C THR A 83 -3.81 12.19 12.81
N SER A 84 -5.05 12.06 12.34
CA SER A 84 -6.23 12.65 13.01
C SER A 84 -6.53 11.98 14.35
N ILE A 85 -6.37 10.65 14.44
CA ILE A 85 -6.53 9.91 15.71
C ILE A 85 -5.43 10.29 16.69
N LEU A 86 -4.20 10.45 16.19
CA LEU A 86 -3.04 10.78 17.00
C LEU A 86 -3.03 12.25 17.46
N GLN A 87 -3.87 13.14 16.90
CA GLN A 87 -3.99 14.57 17.26
C GLN A 87 -2.65 15.35 17.31
N LEU A 88 -1.60 14.84 16.65
CA LEU A 88 -0.24 15.13 17.09
C LEU A 88 0.45 16.29 16.36
N ILE A 89 -0.20 17.03 15.44
CA ILE A 89 0.53 18.02 14.63
C ILE A 89 -0.35 19.14 14.06
N SER A 90 0.28 20.28 13.71
CA SER A 90 -0.32 21.34 12.90
C SER A 90 -0.87 20.83 11.55
N ALA A 91 -1.95 21.46 11.07
CA ALA A 91 -2.62 21.06 9.82
C ALA A 91 -1.68 21.01 8.60
N ILE A 92 -0.66 21.87 8.55
CA ILE A 92 0.32 21.92 7.46
C ILE A 92 1.19 20.66 7.44
N MET A 93 1.69 20.22 8.59
CA MET A 93 2.46 18.99 8.67
C MET A 93 1.60 17.76 8.33
N VAL A 94 0.33 17.74 8.76
CA VAL A 94 -0.60 16.65 8.40
C VAL A 94 -0.72 16.52 6.88
N ILE A 95 -0.84 17.64 6.16
CA ILE A 95 -0.91 17.63 4.69
C ILE A 95 0.40 17.08 4.08
N LEU A 96 1.56 17.56 4.53
CA LEU A 96 2.86 17.14 4.01
C LEU A 96 3.14 15.64 4.27
N ILE A 97 2.85 15.17 5.47
CA ILE A 97 3.03 13.77 5.87
C ILE A 97 2.03 12.87 5.13
N SER A 98 0.80 13.35 4.92
CA SER A 98 -0.19 12.60 4.15
C SER A 98 0.19 12.44 2.68
N LEU A 99 0.77 13.47 2.07
CA LEU A 99 1.34 13.38 0.73
C LEU A 99 2.52 12.40 0.70
N LEU A 100 3.42 12.46 1.69
CA LEU A 100 4.54 11.54 1.81
C LEU A 100 4.06 10.08 1.95
N GLY A 101 3.11 9.82 2.85
CA GLY A 101 2.50 8.50 3.03
C GLY A 101 1.81 7.99 1.77
N GLY A 102 1.13 8.88 1.04
CA GLY A 102 0.62 8.61 -0.30
C GLY A 102 1.71 8.15 -1.28
N VAL A 103 2.82 8.88 -1.38
CA VAL A 103 3.95 8.52 -2.26
C VAL A 103 4.55 7.17 -1.86
N MET A 104 4.74 6.91 -0.57
CA MET A 104 5.28 5.63 -0.09
C MET A 104 4.35 4.47 -0.45
N CYS A 105 3.04 4.60 -0.22
CA CYS A 105 2.07 3.59 -0.61
C CYS A 105 2.00 3.40 -2.14
N ALA A 106 2.20 4.46 -2.93
CA ALA A 106 2.26 4.35 -4.39
C ALA A 106 3.48 3.53 -4.87
N ILE A 107 4.64 3.72 -4.24
CA ILE A 107 5.87 2.94 -4.50
C ILE A 107 5.66 1.48 -4.08
N LEU A 108 5.12 1.23 -2.89
CA LEU A 108 4.81 -0.11 -2.39
C LEU A 108 3.81 -0.83 -3.30
N ALA A 109 2.78 -0.14 -3.76
CA ALA A 109 1.82 -0.66 -4.73
C ALA A 109 2.50 -1.02 -6.05
N TRP A 110 3.38 -0.16 -6.56
CA TRP A 110 4.15 -0.48 -7.77
C TRP A 110 5.03 -1.72 -7.60
N ILE A 111 5.75 -1.85 -6.48
CA ILE A 111 6.58 -3.01 -6.15
C ILE A 111 5.70 -4.28 -6.09
N PHE A 112 4.55 -4.21 -5.40
CA PHE A 112 3.60 -5.32 -5.34
C PHE A 112 3.16 -5.78 -6.73
N PHE A 113 2.77 -4.83 -7.58
CA PHE A 113 2.34 -5.08 -8.95
C PHE A 113 3.44 -5.73 -9.79
N ALA A 114 4.68 -5.25 -9.65
CA ALA A 114 5.83 -5.77 -10.38
C ALA A 114 6.15 -7.21 -9.97
N ILE A 115 6.26 -7.49 -8.66
CA ILE A 115 6.56 -8.84 -8.13
C ILE A 115 5.43 -9.82 -8.45
N ARG A 116 4.17 -9.37 -8.41
CA ARG A 116 3.02 -10.21 -8.74
C ARG A 116 2.94 -10.56 -10.24
N GLY A 117 3.72 -9.89 -11.10
CA GLY A 117 3.81 -10.19 -12.53
C GLY A 117 2.74 -9.49 -13.37
N GLY A 118 2.25 -8.33 -12.90
CA GLY A 118 1.15 -7.61 -13.53
C GLY A 118 1.36 -7.17 -14.98
N GLN A 119 2.61 -7.13 -15.46
CA GLN A 119 2.93 -6.77 -16.85
C GLN A 119 2.73 -7.90 -17.86
N LYS A 120 2.66 -9.17 -17.43
CA LYS A 120 2.56 -10.30 -18.35
C LYS A 120 1.18 -10.92 -18.25
N ALA A 121 0.22 -10.46 -19.08
CA ALA A 121 -0.99 -11.16 -19.54
C ALA A 121 -1.53 -12.33 -18.65
N SER A 122 -1.61 -12.13 -17.33
CA SER A 122 -1.93 -13.17 -16.36
C SER A 122 -3.16 -12.77 -15.56
N GLY A 123 -4.13 -12.14 -16.24
CA GLY A 123 -5.52 -12.25 -15.84
C GLY A 123 -5.97 -13.68 -16.08
N LYS A 124 -5.59 -14.62 -15.20
CA LYS A 124 -6.02 -16.03 -15.30
C LYS A 124 -7.54 -16.20 -15.18
N ALA A 125 -8.27 -15.18 -14.71
CA ALA A 125 -9.73 -15.14 -14.72
C ALA A 125 -10.32 -14.47 -15.99
N ALA A 126 -9.48 -13.88 -16.85
CA ALA A 126 -9.91 -13.09 -18.00
C ALA A 126 -10.00 -13.86 -19.31
N THR A 127 -9.53 -15.11 -19.34
CA THR A 127 -9.78 -16.04 -20.44
C THR A 127 -11.23 -16.49 -20.36
N SER A 128 -12.13 -15.58 -20.74
CA SER A 128 -13.44 -15.96 -21.22
C SER A 128 -13.17 -16.81 -22.45
N THR A 129 -13.30 -18.11 -22.26
CA THR A 129 -13.58 -19.05 -23.34
C THR A 129 -14.85 -18.52 -24.02
N LYS A 130 -14.70 -17.66 -25.02
CA LYS A 130 -15.68 -17.59 -26.10
C LYS A 130 -15.51 -18.90 -26.85
N SER A 131 -16.19 -19.93 -26.37
CA SER A 131 -16.52 -21.10 -27.19
C SER A 131 -17.60 -20.64 -28.16
N ASN A 132 -17.19 -19.92 -29.20
CA ASN A 132 -17.98 -19.84 -30.42
C ASN A 132 -17.68 -21.11 -31.19
N THR A 133 -18.59 -22.08 -31.09
CA THR A 133 -19.03 -23.03 -32.14
C THR A 133 -20.01 -23.97 -31.49
#